data_AF-A0A956V4V5-F1
#
_entry.id   AF-A0A956V4V5-F1
#
_cell.length_a   1.000
_cell.length_b   1.000
_cell.length_c   1.000
_cell.angle_alpha   90.00
_cell.angle_beta   90.00
_cell.angle_gamma   90.00
#
_symmetry.space_group_name_H-M   'P 1'
#
loop_
_entity.id
_entity.type
_entity.pdbx_description
1 polymer ?
#
loop_
_entity_poly.entity_id
_entity_poly.type
_entity_poly.pdbx_seq_one_letter_code
_entity_poly.pdbx_strand_id
1 'polypeptide(L)'
;MPVPERSEGAKRLRDYFDLQLRFASILAEFHTLALVEAVFRYTNFHRRFGLGTPDAASLSEEWRVFTKGLELRRSHQDRLDWIQDFYLHAPPESLPEGHQVFGCFSLDYQAKDNRVRIHFQNCDSDSLSPLHASKAGLRKAELRRLFGHVKTQFPDALEVMGVSWLYNHNAYRRLFPPAYGESRVPFTGMTRFQGSSGWGQFLRHDGNIKDNLKLAFLAKLESFDASQPWTAFPLFTYVVKLDVQGFYRFYDL
;
A
#
# COMPACT_ATOMS: atom_id res chain seq x y z
N MET A 1 17.42 4.06 22.03
CA MET A 1 16.29 4.95 22.36
C MET A 1 15.50 5.19 21.07
N PRO A 2 14.26 4.65 20.93
CA PRO A 2 13.46 4.89 19.73
C PRO A 2 13.11 6.38 19.61
N VAL A 3 13.12 6.90 18.38
CA VAL A 3 12.76 8.29 18.07
C VAL A 3 11.30 8.52 18.52
N PRO A 4 10.95 9.64 19.20
CA PRO A 4 9.61 9.88 19.73
C PRO A 4 8.48 9.64 18.72
N GLU A 5 8.69 10.00 17.45
CA GLU A 5 7.75 9.78 16.34
C GLU A 5 7.47 8.29 16.06
N ARG A 6 8.47 7.43 16.24
CA ARG A 6 8.34 5.99 16.02
C ARG A 6 7.66 5.28 17.18
N SER A 7 7.91 5.73 18.41
CA SER A 7 7.20 5.26 19.62
C SER A 7 5.71 5.58 19.55
N GLU A 8 5.38 6.81 19.17
CA GLU A 8 4.02 7.26 18.89
C GLU A 8 3.39 6.47 17.72
N GLY A 9 4.14 6.27 16.63
CA GLY A 9 3.71 5.49 15.48
C GLY A 9 3.40 4.04 15.82
N ALA A 10 4.20 3.40 16.67
CA ALA A 10 3.98 2.01 17.08
C ALA A 10 2.66 1.84 17.83
N LYS A 11 2.31 2.80 18.71
CA LYS A 11 1.01 2.80 19.40
C LYS A 11 -0.14 2.95 18.40
N ARG A 12 -0.05 3.92 17.48
CA ARG A 12 -1.08 4.16 16.45
C ARG A 12 -1.29 2.97 15.52
N LEU A 13 -0.21 2.26 15.16
CA LEU A 13 -0.26 1.14 14.21
C LEU A 13 -0.59 -0.21 14.86
N ARG A 14 -0.78 -0.28 16.18
CA ARG A 14 -1.04 -1.55 16.86
C ARG A 14 -2.27 -2.27 16.31
N ASP A 15 -3.40 -1.56 16.22
CA ASP A 15 -4.61 -2.13 15.64
C ASP A 15 -4.43 -2.48 14.16
N TYR A 16 -3.63 -1.71 13.45
CA TYR A 16 -3.32 -1.99 12.05
C TYR A 16 -2.49 -3.27 11.87
N PHE A 17 -1.56 -3.55 12.78
CA PHE A 17 -0.82 -4.81 12.82
C PHE A 17 -1.71 -5.97 13.27
N ASP A 18 -2.62 -5.75 14.22
CA ASP A 18 -3.60 -6.75 14.67
C ASP A 18 -4.48 -7.25 13.51
N LEU A 19 -5.04 -6.33 12.71
CA LEU A 19 -5.86 -6.71 11.54
C LEU A 19 -5.09 -7.60 10.56
N GLN A 20 -3.84 -7.26 10.29
CA GLN A 20 -2.98 -8.00 9.37
C GLN A 20 -2.61 -9.38 9.90
N LEU A 21 -2.28 -9.49 11.20
CA LEU A 21 -1.95 -10.75 11.84
C LEU A 21 -3.16 -11.70 11.89
N ARG A 22 -4.36 -11.19 12.19
CA ARG A 22 -5.60 -11.99 12.17
C ARG A 22 -5.87 -12.56 10.78
N PHE A 23 -5.80 -11.72 9.76
CA PHE A 23 -6.00 -12.12 8.37
C PHE A 23 -4.97 -13.17 7.91
N ALA A 24 -3.69 -12.94 8.21
CA ALA A 24 -2.63 -13.89 7.91
C ALA A 24 -2.83 -15.23 8.65
N SER A 25 -3.30 -15.21 9.90
CA SER A 25 -3.55 -16.43 10.68
C SER A 25 -4.68 -17.27 10.07
N ILE A 26 -5.81 -16.65 9.69
CA ILE A 26 -6.92 -17.35 9.03
C ILE A 26 -6.46 -17.99 7.71
N LEU A 27 -5.68 -17.26 6.91
CA LEU A 27 -5.17 -17.79 5.65
C LEU A 27 -4.06 -18.83 5.83
N ALA A 28 -3.30 -18.75 6.92
CA ALA A 28 -2.34 -19.78 7.29
C ALA A 28 -3.06 -21.12 7.54
N GLU A 29 -4.14 -21.08 8.32
CA GLU A 29 -4.96 -22.26 8.61
C GLU A 29 -5.62 -22.81 7.34
N PHE A 30 -6.28 -21.96 6.56
CA PHE A 30 -6.97 -22.36 5.33
C PHE A 30 -6.04 -23.01 4.29
N HIS A 31 -4.84 -22.46 4.11
CA HIS A 31 -3.87 -22.97 3.14
C HIS A 31 -2.85 -23.95 3.75
N THR A 32 -2.96 -24.31 5.04
CA THR A 32 -1.98 -25.15 5.75
C THR A 32 -0.54 -24.61 5.61
N LEU A 33 -0.37 -23.29 5.76
CA LEU A 33 0.93 -22.62 5.71
C LEU A 33 1.49 -22.42 7.12
N ALA A 34 2.82 -22.35 7.24
CA ALA A 34 3.43 -21.79 8.44
C ALA A 34 2.99 -20.33 8.61
N LEU A 35 2.75 -19.90 9.85
CA LEU A 35 2.28 -18.54 10.12
C LEU A 35 3.24 -17.47 9.56
N VAL A 36 4.55 -17.69 9.65
CA VAL A 36 5.56 -16.77 9.10
C VAL A 36 5.46 -16.62 7.58
N GLU A 37 5.09 -17.69 6.88
CA GLU A 37 4.89 -17.68 5.44
C GLU A 37 3.60 -16.93 5.08
N ALA A 38 2.52 -17.15 5.82
CA ALA A 38 1.29 -16.39 5.66
C ALA A 38 1.51 -14.91 5.98
N VAL A 39 2.28 -14.58 7.02
CA VAL A 39 2.64 -13.18 7.35
C VAL A 39 3.43 -12.55 6.21
N PHE A 40 4.39 -13.26 5.61
CA PHE A 40 5.12 -12.77 4.45
C PHE A 40 4.23 -12.52 3.23
N ARG A 41 3.26 -13.41 2.96
CA ARG A 41 2.40 -13.33 1.77
C ARG A 41 1.26 -12.33 1.91
N TYR A 42 0.65 -12.26 3.10
CA TYR A 42 -0.64 -11.60 3.32
C TYR A 42 -0.56 -10.30 4.14
N THR A 43 0.62 -9.88 4.60
CA THR A 43 0.78 -8.61 5.31
C THR A 43 1.78 -7.70 4.58
N ASN A 44 1.76 -6.40 4.89
CA ASN A 44 2.76 -5.45 4.42
C ASN A 44 3.90 -5.21 5.42
N PHE A 45 4.08 -6.10 6.42
CA PHE A 45 5.05 -5.92 7.50
C PHE A 45 6.47 -5.70 7.00
N HIS A 46 6.92 -6.45 6.00
CA HIS A 46 8.25 -6.29 5.41
C HIS A 46 8.52 -4.84 4.95
N ARG A 47 7.55 -4.21 4.28
CA ARG A 47 7.64 -2.80 3.88
C ARG A 47 7.59 -1.86 5.09
N ARG A 48 6.68 -2.11 6.04
CA ARG A 48 6.53 -1.29 7.26
C ARG A 48 7.74 -1.35 8.19
N PHE A 49 8.52 -2.41 8.11
CA PHE A 49 9.79 -2.56 8.81
C PHE A 49 10.96 -1.97 8.02
N GLY A 50 10.71 -1.25 6.92
CA GLY A 50 11.77 -0.61 6.13
C GLY A 50 12.68 -1.59 5.41
N LEU A 51 12.26 -2.85 5.21
CA LEU A 51 13.06 -3.88 4.56
C LEU A 51 12.90 -3.88 3.02
N GLY A 52 12.23 -2.86 2.47
CA GLY A 52 12.03 -2.70 1.03
C GLY A 52 10.97 -3.64 0.44
N THR A 53 11.09 -3.91 -0.87
CA THR A 53 10.15 -4.78 -1.59
C THR A 53 10.40 -6.24 -1.23
N PRO A 54 9.36 -7.00 -0.82
CA PRO A 54 9.53 -8.40 -0.44
C PRO A 54 10.01 -9.25 -1.61
N ASP A 55 11.13 -9.95 -1.44
CA ASP A 55 11.63 -10.97 -2.35
C ASP A 55 11.91 -12.26 -1.57
N ALA A 56 11.17 -13.31 -1.91
CA ALA A 56 11.33 -14.61 -1.26
C ALA A 56 12.70 -15.26 -1.58
N ALA A 57 13.32 -14.90 -2.70
CA ALA A 57 14.63 -15.43 -3.08
C ALA A 57 15.78 -14.79 -2.29
N SER A 58 15.57 -13.61 -1.69
CA SER A 58 16.60 -12.81 -1.05
C SER A 58 16.11 -12.15 0.24
N LEU A 59 15.66 -12.95 1.21
CA LEU A 59 15.22 -12.46 2.52
C LEU A 59 16.40 -11.95 3.35
N SER A 60 16.29 -10.71 3.84
CA SER A 60 17.29 -10.07 4.71
C SER A 60 17.42 -10.77 6.07
N GLU A 61 18.54 -10.55 6.75
CA GLU A 61 18.75 -11.10 8.09
C GLU A 61 17.73 -10.57 9.10
N GLU A 62 17.35 -9.30 8.99
CA GLU A 62 16.34 -8.66 9.83
C GLU A 62 14.98 -9.35 9.70
N TRP A 63 14.58 -9.77 8.49
CA TRP A 63 13.35 -10.52 8.29
C TRP A 63 13.42 -11.92 8.93
N ARG A 64 14.59 -12.57 8.91
CA ARG A 64 14.82 -13.85 9.58
C ARG A 64 14.73 -13.72 11.09
N VAL A 65 15.31 -12.66 11.66
CA VAL A 65 15.18 -12.32 13.08
C VAL A 65 13.71 -12.11 13.45
N PHE A 66 12.97 -11.32 12.66
CA PHE A 66 11.54 -11.09 12.86
C PHE A 66 10.74 -12.39 12.89
N THR A 67 10.90 -13.23 11.87
CA THR A 67 10.13 -14.47 11.70
C THR A 67 10.45 -15.49 12.80
N LYS A 68 11.73 -15.69 13.15
CA LYS A 68 12.14 -16.53 14.28
C LYS A 68 11.52 -16.04 15.60
N GLY A 69 11.54 -14.74 15.85
CA GLY A 69 10.92 -14.17 17.04
C GLY A 69 9.41 -14.38 17.08
N LEU A 70 8.73 -14.29 15.92
CA LEU A 70 7.30 -14.52 15.81
C LEU A 70 6.91 -15.98 16.09
N GLU A 71 7.70 -16.95 15.61
CA GLU A 71 7.46 -18.39 15.82
C GLU A 71 7.58 -18.81 17.29
N LEU A 72 8.47 -18.16 18.05
CA LEU A 72 8.62 -18.41 19.48
C LEU A 72 7.41 -17.96 20.32
N ARG A 73 6.49 -17.18 19.74
CA ARG A 73 5.32 -16.65 20.43
C ARG A 73 4.09 -17.54 20.20
N ARG A 74 3.44 -17.91 21.31
CA ARG A 74 2.33 -18.86 21.33
C ARG A 74 0.99 -18.17 21.16
N SER A 75 0.75 -17.09 21.89
CA SER A 75 -0.52 -16.38 21.82
C SER A 75 -0.52 -15.31 20.72
N HIS A 76 -1.71 -14.96 20.24
CA HIS A 76 -1.89 -13.81 19.34
C HIS A 76 -1.37 -12.51 19.96
N GLN A 77 -1.57 -12.35 21.26
CA GLN A 77 -1.16 -11.17 21.99
C GLN A 77 0.38 -11.03 22.03
N ASP A 78 1.09 -12.11 22.37
CA ASP A 78 2.56 -12.13 22.36
C ASP A 78 3.14 -11.84 20.97
N ARG A 79 2.47 -12.33 19.91
CA ARG A 79 2.87 -12.07 18.52
C ARG A 79 2.67 -10.60 18.14
N LEU A 80 1.55 -10.01 18.55
CA LEU A 80 1.28 -8.59 18.30
C LEU A 80 2.27 -7.69 19.04
N ASP A 81 2.60 -8.03 20.29
CA ASP A 81 3.61 -7.32 21.08
C ASP A 81 5.00 -7.42 20.43
N TRP A 82 5.36 -8.61 19.95
CA TRP A 82 6.59 -8.80 19.17
C TRP A 82 6.62 -7.98 17.88
N ILE A 83 5.52 -7.95 17.11
CA ILE A 83 5.42 -7.14 15.88
C ILE A 83 5.60 -5.66 16.19
N GLN A 84 4.96 -5.17 17.26
CA GLN A 84 5.05 -3.78 17.67
C GLN A 84 6.47 -3.43 18.13
N ASP A 85 7.10 -4.30 18.92
CA ASP A 85 8.49 -4.13 19.37
C ASP A 85 9.49 -4.16 18.20
N PHE A 86 9.31 -5.09 17.26
CA PHE A 86 10.13 -5.16 16.07
C PHE A 86 9.99 -3.88 15.23
N TYR A 87 8.76 -3.39 15.03
CA TYR A 87 8.52 -2.12 14.33
C TYR A 87 9.26 -0.95 14.99
N LEU A 88 9.27 -0.87 16.32
CA LEU A 88 9.94 0.20 17.07
C LEU A 88 11.44 0.31 16.74
N HIS A 89 12.09 -0.83 16.54
CA HIS A 89 13.53 -0.94 16.32
C HIS A 89 13.93 -1.07 14.84
N ALA A 90 12.97 -1.35 13.96
CA ALA A 90 13.19 -1.45 12.53
C ALA A 90 13.54 -0.08 11.89
N PRO A 91 14.19 -0.07 10.73
CA PRO A 91 14.45 1.17 9.98
C PRO A 91 13.15 1.84 9.49
N PRO A 92 13.18 3.15 9.20
CA PRO A 92 12.08 3.84 8.49
C PRO A 92 11.84 3.22 7.12
N GLU A 93 10.57 3.24 6.70
CA GLU A 93 10.20 2.90 5.33
C GLU A 93 10.89 3.89 4.39
N SER A 94 11.71 3.37 3.48
CA SER A 94 12.33 4.13 2.40
C SER A 94 11.65 3.80 1.08
N LEU A 95 11.64 4.78 0.18
CA LEU A 95 11.29 4.51 -1.21
C LEU A 95 12.35 3.60 -1.82
N PRO A 96 11.98 2.62 -2.66
CA PRO A 96 12.97 1.80 -3.34
C PRO A 96 13.89 2.67 -4.21
N GLU A 97 15.12 2.22 -4.39
CA GLU A 97 16.12 2.93 -5.19
C GLU A 97 15.64 3.10 -6.64
N GLY A 98 15.90 4.28 -7.23
CA GLY A 98 15.49 4.60 -8.59
C GLY A 98 14.05 5.11 -8.76
N HIS A 99 13.22 5.12 -7.70
CA HIS A 99 11.91 5.78 -7.76
C HIS A 99 12.06 7.29 -7.87
N GLN A 100 11.44 7.86 -8.90
CA GLN A 100 11.35 9.32 -9.04
C GLN A 100 10.09 9.86 -8.38
N VAL A 101 10.26 10.92 -7.59
CA VAL A 101 9.21 11.50 -6.76
C VAL A 101 8.82 12.88 -7.28
N PHE A 102 7.50 13.10 -7.37
CA PHE A 102 6.85 14.33 -7.79
C PHE A 102 5.84 14.71 -6.69
N GLY A 103 6.34 15.21 -5.56
CA GLY A 103 5.52 15.47 -4.38
C GLY A 103 4.91 14.19 -3.81
N CYS A 104 3.59 14.07 -3.78
CA CYS A 104 2.91 12.86 -3.28
C CYS A 104 2.85 11.70 -4.31
N PHE A 105 3.36 11.90 -5.52
CA PHE A 105 3.32 10.90 -6.58
C PHE A 105 4.71 10.39 -6.92
N SER A 106 4.79 9.13 -7.33
CA SER A 106 5.99 8.56 -7.95
C SER A 106 5.60 7.65 -9.10
N LEU A 107 6.58 7.25 -9.92
CA LEU A 107 6.36 6.36 -11.06
C LEU A 107 7.40 5.25 -11.13
N ASP A 108 6.97 4.12 -11.71
CA ASP A 108 7.83 3.05 -12.20
C ASP A 108 7.61 2.87 -13.70
N TYR A 109 8.68 2.87 -14.50
CA TYR A 109 8.59 2.53 -15.93
C TYR A 109 8.85 1.05 -16.17
N GLN A 110 7.90 0.37 -16.80
CA GLN A 110 7.96 -1.05 -17.13
C GLN A 110 8.29 -1.20 -18.61
N ALA A 111 9.58 -1.19 -18.94
CA ALA A 111 10.08 -1.17 -20.32
C ALA A 111 9.58 -2.34 -21.18
N LYS A 112 9.34 -3.52 -20.60
CA LYS A 112 8.83 -4.69 -21.34
C LYS A 112 7.44 -4.46 -21.94
N ASP A 113 6.60 -3.68 -21.26
CA ASP A 113 5.21 -3.43 -21.64
C ASP A 113 4.98 -1.99 -22.11
N ASN A 114 6.05 -1.17 -22.18
CA ASN A 114 5.97 0.28 -22.38
C ASN A 114 4.93 0.96 -21.47
N ARG A 115 4.89 0.54 -20.19
CA ARG A 115 3.87 0.95 -19.24
C ARG A 115 4.45 1.83 -18.14
N VAL A 116 3.78 2.93 -17.83
CA VAL A 116 4.06 3.75 -16.64
C VAL A 116 3.13 3.34 -15.53
N ARG A 117 3.66 2.89 -14.40
CA ARG A 117 2.88 2.64 -13.19
C ARG A 117 2.98 3.83 -12.26
N ILE A 118 1.84 4.39 -11.85
CA ILE A 118 1.80 5.50 -10.90
C ILE A 118 1.58 5.01 -9.47
N HIS A 119 2.25 5.68 -8.54
CA HIS A 119 2.20 5.43 -7.10
C HIS A 119 1.81 6.71 -6.37
N PHE A 120 1.20 6.55 -5.19
CA PHE A 120 0.82 7.66 -4.34
C PHE A 120 1.19 7.36 -2.89
N GLN A 121 1.82 8.32 -2.24
CA GLN A 121 2.17 8.28 -0.83
C GLN A 121 1.95 9.67 -0.23
N ASN A 122 1.51 9.74 1.03
CA ASN A 122 1.45 11.02 1.72
C ASN A 122 2.87 11.50 2.03
N CYS A 123 3.27 12.62 1.42
CA CYS A 123 4.53 13.31 1.69
C CYS A 123 4.30 14.71 2.30
N ASP A 124 3.05 15.08 2.58
CA ASP A 124 2.74 16.34 3.23
C ASP A 124 3.00 16.22 4.75
N SER A 125 3.51 17.30 5.35
CA SER A 125 3.78 17.39 6.80
C SER A 125 2.70 18.13 7.59
N ASP A 126 1.68 18.66 6.92
CA ASP A 126 0.59 19.39 7.56
C ASP A 126 -0.56 18.47 8.03
N SER A 127 -1.52 19.05 8.76
CA SER A 127 -2.65 18.30 9.34
C SER A 127 -3.76 17.95 8.34
N LEU A 128 -3.71 18.45 7.11
CA LEU A 128 -4.72 18.18 6.09
C LEU A 128 -4.35 16.95 5.25
N SER A 129 -5.35 16.14 4.95
CA SER A 129 -5.20 15.03 4.00
C SER A 129 -4.55 15.52 2.70
N PRO A 130 -3.61 14.76 2.10
CA PRO A 130 -3.01 15.12 0.82
C PRO A 130 -4.02 15.16 -0.33
N LEU A 131 -5.22 14.59 -0.11
CA LEU A 131 -6.36 14.61 -1.04
C LEU A 131 -7.45 15.61 -0.63
N HIS A 132 -7.17 16.52 0.30
CA HIS A 132 -8.07 17.61 0.66
C HIS A 132 -8.39 18.49 -0.56
N ALA A 133 -9.59 19.09 -0.61
CA ALA A 133 -10.05 19.87 -1.76
C ALA A 133 -9.13 21.04 -2.09
N SER A 134 -8.62 21.75 -1.07
CA SER A 134 -7.69 22.86 -1.23
C SER A 134 -6.33 22.45 -1.85
N LYS A 135 -5.95 21.18 -1.75
CA LYS A 135 -4.70 20.66 -2.32
C LYS A 135 -4.86 20.10 -3.74
N ALA A 136 -6.08 20.09 -4.29
CA ALA A 136 -6.33 19.50 -5.60
C ALA A 136 -5.49 20.15 -6.72
N GLY A 137 -5.33 21.48 -6.69
CA GLY A 137 -4.46 22.19 -7.65
C GLY A 137 -2.99 21.78 -7.53
N LEU A 138 -2.47 21.70 -6.30
CA LEU A 138 -1.10 21.26 -6.02
C LEU A 138 -0.85 19.83 -6.54
N ARG A 139 -1.76 18.89 -6.23
CA ARG A 139 -1.67 17.50 -6.70
C ARG A 139 -1.74 17.38 -8.24
N LYS A 140 -2.55 18.21 -8.90
CA LYS A 140 -2.58 18.27 -10.37
C LYS A 140 -1.27 18.82 -10.95
N ALA A 141 -0.66 19.80 -10.31
CA ALA A 141 0.65 20.33 -10.74
C ALA A 141 1.77 19.29 -10.58
N GLU A 142 1.75 18.51 -9.50
CA GLU A 142 2.65 17.35 -9.30
C GLU A 142 2.50 16.32 -10.42
N LEU A 143 1.27 15.91 -10.74
CA LEU A 143 1.00 14.97 -11.83
C LEU A 143 1.38 15.54 -13.20
N ARG A 144 1.16 16.83 -13.46
CA ARG A 144 1.63 17.49 -14.69
C ARG A 144 3.16 17.40 -14.82
N ARG A 145 3.92 17.65 -13.74
CA ARG A 145 5.38 17.47 -13.76
C ARG A 145 5.77 16.02 -14.01
N LEU A 146 5.08 15.08 -13.38
CA LEU A 146 5.29 13.65 -13.57
C LEU A 146 5.10 13.27 -15.05
N PHE A 147 4.00 13.66 -15.69
CA PHE A 147 3.75 13.31 -17.09
C PHE A 147 4.63 14.09 -18.07
N GLY A 148 5.07 15.29 -17.73
CA GLY A 148 6.09 16.00 -18.49
C GLY A 148 7.42 15.24 -18.48
N HIS A 149 7.81 14.71 -17.32
CA HIS A 149 8.94 13.81 -17.21
C HIS A 149 8.76 12.54 -18.05
N VAL A 150 7.61 11.87 -17.95
CA VAL A 150 7.31 10.67 -18.77
C VAL A 150 7.46 10.97 -20.27
N LYS A 151 6.88 12.08 -20.75
CA LYS A 151 6.94 12.48 -22.16
C LYS A 151 8.37 12.67 -22.67
N THR A 152 9.28 13.11 -21.81
CA THR A 152 10.67 13.37 -22.19
C THR A 152 11.59 12.17 -22.02
N GLN A 153 11.44 11.40 -20.94
CA GLN A 153 12.35 10.29 -20.63
C GLN A 153 11.88 8.94 -21.18
N PHE A 154 10.58 8.76 -21.37
CA PHE A 154 9.98 7.50 -21.82
C PHE A 154 9.07 7.75 -23.02
N PRO A 155 9.62 8.22 -24.17
CA PRO A 155 8.82 8.57 -25.34
C PRO A 155 8.04 7.38 -25.93
N ASP A 156 8.49 6.16 -25.67
CA ASP A 156 7.84 4.93 -26.11
C ASP A 156 6.72 4.47 -25.17
N ALA A 157 6.46 5.17 -24.07
CA ALA A 157 5.37 4.83 -23.16
C ALA A 157 4.03 4.82 -23.91
N LEU A 158 3.25 3.75 -23.72
CA LEU A 158 1.95 3.56 -24.36
C LEU A 158 0.81 3.70 -23.36
N GLU A 159 0.96 3.12 -22.17
CA GLU A 159 -0.11 2.99 -21.20
C GLU A 159 0.32 3.50 -19.82
N VAL A 160 -0.60 4.18 -19.14
CA VAL A 160 -0.48 4.49 -17.72
C VAL A 160 -1.37 3.53 -16.95
N MET A 161 -0.86 2.96 -15.86
CA MET A 161 -1.57 2.02 -14.99
C MET A 161 -1.47 2.42 -13.52
N GLY A 162 -2.55 2.17 -12.78
CA GLY A 162 -2.61 2.38 -11.33
C GLY A 162 -3.27 1.20 -10.64
N VAL A 163 -2.82 0.91 -9.41
CA VAL A 163 -3.38 -0.17 -8.57
C VAL A 163 -3.56 0.33 -7.13
N SER A 164 -4.79 0.67 -6.76
CA SER A 164 -5.05 1.25 -5.42
C SER A 164 -6.50 1.13 -4.98
N TRP A 165 -6.72 1.05 -3.68
CA TRP A 165 -8.02 1.27 -3.04
C TRP A 165 -8.46 2.75 -3.14
N LEU A 166 -7.54 3.70 -3.33
CA LEU A 166 -7.87 5.14 -3.39
C LEU A 166 -8.83 5.48 -4.53
N TYR A 167 -8.89 4.64 -5.56
CA TYR A 167 -9.84 4.76 -6.66
C TYR A 167 -11.31 4.62 -6.24
N ASN A 168 -11.61 4.19 -5.02
CA ASN A 168 -12.96 4.29 -4.43
C ASN A 168 -13.38 5.76 -4.19
N HIS A 169 -12.43 6.69 -4.03
CA HIS A 169 -12.72 8.06 -3.61
C HIS A 169 -12.69 9.03 -4.79
N ASN A 170 -13.73 9.88 -4.89
CA ASN A 170 -13.76 10.97 -5.87
C ASN A 170 -12.56 11.92 -5.69
N ALA A 171 -12.15 12.18 -4.45
CA ALA A 171 -11.04 13.07 -4.14
C ALA A 171 -9.71 12.65 -4.78
N TYR A 172 -9.49 11.36 -4.98
CA TYR A 172 -8.34 10.84 -5.72
C TYR A 172 -8.61 10.86 -7.23
N ARG A 173 -9.77 10.38 -7.67
CA ARG A 173 -10.11 10.26 -9.10
C ARG A 173 -10.12 11.60 -9.85
N ARG A 174 -10.58 12.67 -9.21
CA ARG A 174 -10.64 14.03 -9.81
C ARG A 174 -9.27 14.58 -10.23
N LEU A 175 -8.19 13.95 -9.79
CA LEU A 175 -6.83 14.35 -10.13
C LEU A 175 -6.42 13.89 -11.53
N PHE A 176 -7.07 12.87 -12.09
CA PHE A 176 -6.70 12.19 -13.34
C PHE A 176 -7.71 12.47 -14.47
N PRO A 177 -7.38 12.11 -15.72
CA PRO A 177 -8.37 12.13 -16.81
C PRO A 177 -9.63 11.33 -16.42
N PRO A 178 -10.86 11.82 -16.70
CA PRO A 178 -12.09 11.11 -16.35
C PRO A 178 -12.11 9.66 -16.84
N ALA A 179 -11.71 9.42 -18.09
CA ALA A 179 -11.62 8.08 -18.68
C ALA A 179 -10.71 7.12 -17.91
N TYR A 180 -9.62 7.61 -17.29
CA TYR A 180 -8.76 6.80 -16.42
C TYR A 180 -9.44 6.45 -15.10
N GLY A 181 -10.19 7.40 -14.52
CA GLY A 181 -10.98 7.14 -13.32
C GLY A 181 -12.19 6.23 -13.59
N GLU A 182 -12.70 6.20 -14.82
CA GLU A 182 -13.84 5.37 -15.24
C GLU A 182 -13.42 3.95 -15.63
N SER A 183 -12.17 3.73 -16.07
CA SER A 183 -11.63 2.41 -16.43
C SER A 183 -11.35 1.47 -15.23
N ARG A 184 -11.90 1.77 -14.05
CA ARG A 184 -11.71 0.99 -12.83
C ARG A 184 -12.28 -0.41 -13.00
N VAL A 185 -11.42 -1.41 -12.88
CA VAL A 185 -11.79 -2.82 -12.78
C VAL A 185 -11.34 -3.34 -11.41
N PRO A 186 -12.22 -3.99 -10.61
CA PRO A 186 -11.81 -4.60 -9.36
C PRO A 186 -10.63 -5.55 -9.57
N PHE A 187 -9.60 -5.43 -8.74
CA PHE A 187 -8.43 -6.30 -8.82
C PHE A 187 -8.73 -7.63 -8.11
N THR A 188 -9.35 -8.54 -8.83
CA THR A 188 -9.64 -9.90 -8.37
C THR A 188 -8.41 -10.81 -8.58
N GLY A 189 -8.34 -11.93 -7.87
CA GLY A 189 -7.21 -12.87 -7.98
C GLY A 189 -5.94 -12.43 -7.24
N MET A 190 -6.00 -11.39 -6.40
CA MET A 190 -4.86 -10.96 -5.61
C MET A 190 -4.49 -12.02 -4.57
N THR A 191 -3.36 -12.69 -4.78
CA THR A 191 -2.86 -13.76 -3.90
C THR A 191 -1.78 -13.29 -2.92
N ARG A 192 -1.28 -12.06 -3.08
CA ARG A 192 -0.29 -11.43 -2.19
C ARG A 192 -0.73 -10.04 -1.78
N PHE A 193 -0.56 -9.72 -0.50
CA PHE A 193 -1.02 -8.48 0.13
C PHE A 193 0.17 -7.76 0.79
N GLN A 194 1.31 -7.80 0.10
CA GLN A 194 2.60 -7.27 0.54
C GLN A 194 2.72 -5.75 0.42
N GLY A 195 1.80 -5.11 -0.29
CA GLY A 195 1.78 -3.67 -0.53
C GLY A 195 0.64 -2.94 0.17
N SER A 196 0.67 -1.62 0.07
CA SER A 196 -0.36 -0.74 0.65
C SER A 196 -1.64 -0.64 -0.20
N SER A 197 -1.69 -1.27 -1.38
CA SER A 197 -2.84 -1.19 -2.30
C SER A 197 -4.14 -1.76 -1.73
N GLY A 198 -4.05 -2.71 -0.79
CA GLY A 198 -5.19 -3.18 0.02
C GLY A 198 -5.16 -2.59 1.43
N TRP A 199 -4.03 -2.73 2.12
CA TRP A 199 -3.90 -2.35 3.53
C TRP A 199 -3.99 -0.85 3.81
N GLY A 200 -3.64 0.03 2.86
CA GLY A 200 -3.66 1.46 3.09
C GLY A 200 -5.05 2.02 3.45
N GLN A 201 -6.13 1.30 3.11
CA GLN A 201 -7.50 1.76 3.37
C GLN A 201 -7.79 1.95 4.86
N PHE A 202 -7.16 1.17 5.72
CA PHE A 202 -7.38 1.22 7.17
C PHE A 202 -6.76 2.44 7.84
N LEU A 203 -5.85 3.16 7.18
CA LEU A 203 -5.16 4.29 7.77
C LEU A 203 -5.75 5.61 7.28
N ARG A 204 -5.86 6.56 8.19
CA ARG A 204 -5.99 7.99 7.91
C ARG A 204 -4.63 8.55 7.48
N HIS A 205 -4.64 9.78 6.96
CA HIS A 205 -3.42 10.43 6.45
C HIS A 205 -2.39 10.70 7.55
N ASP A 206 -2.82 10.79 8.80
CA ASP A 206 -1.98 10.95 10.01
C ASP A 206 -1.55 9.61 10.64
N GLY A 207 -1.85 8.49 9.98
CA GLY A 207 -1.47 7.15 10.42
C GLY A 207 -2.39 6.54 11.50
N ASN A 208 -3.45 7.22 11.93
CA ASN A 208 -4.46 6.61 12.80
C ASN A 208 -5.34 5.62 12.03
N ILE A 209 -5.83 4.58 12.71
CA ILE A 209 -6.77 3.64 12.11
C ILE A 209 -8.15 4.27 11.88
N LYS A 210 -8.87 3.80 10.86
CA LYS A 210 -10.27 4.13 10.59
C LYS A 210 -11.16 3.07 11.24
N ASP A 211 -11.75 3.39 12.39
CA ASP A 211 -12.54 2.45 13.19
C ASP A 211 -13.67 1.79 12.40
N ASN A 212 -14.38 2.55 11.57
CA ASN A 212 -15.46 2.02 10.75
C ASN A 212 -14.98 0.93 9.77
N LEU A 213 -13.79 1.09 9.17
CA LEU A 213 -13.22 0.09 8.27
C LEU A 213 -12.61 -1.09 9.05
N LYS A 214 -12.01 -0.83 10.22
CA LYS A 214 -11.55 -1.88 11.15
C LYS A 214 -12.70 -2.81 11.51
N LEU A 215 -13.82 -2.26 11.97
CA LEU A 215 -15.01 -3.03 12.35
C LEU A 215 -15.60 -3.79 11.16
N ALA A 216 -15.71 -3.15 9.99
CA ALA A 216 -16.21 -3.81 8.78
C ALA A 216 -15.32 -4.99 8.35
N PHE A 217 -13.99 -4.84 8.45
CA PHE A 217 -13.05 -5.91 8.13
C PHE A 217 -13.13 -7.06 9.12
N LEU A 218 -13.15 -6.79 10.43
CA LEU A 218 -13.28 -7.81 11.46
C LEU A 218 -14.57 -8.63 11.27
N ALA A 219 -15.71 -7.97 11.01
CA ALA A 219 -16.95 -8.67 10.71
C ALA A 219 -16.87 -9.52 9.42
N LYS A 220 -16.12 -9.06 8.40
CA LYS A 220 -15.88 -9.85 7.18
C LYS A 220 -14.98 -11.06 7.43
N LEU A 221 -14.02 -10.98 8.35
CA LEU A 221 -13.14 -12.11 8.68
C LEU A 221 -13.90 -13.33 9.22
N GLU A 222 -15.10 -13.14 9.77
CA GLU A 222 -15.94 -14.23 10.29
C GLU A 222 -16.56 -15.11 9.18
N SER A 223 -16.64 -14.62 7.94
CA SER A 223 -17.45 -15.27 6.90
C SER A 223 -16.95 -15.13 5.46
N PHE A 224 -15.79 -14.50 5.23
CA PHE A 224 -15.27 -14.37 3.87
C PHE A 224 -14.82 -15.72 3.29
N ASP A 225 -14.87 -15.83 1.96
CA ASP A 225 -14.30 -16.96 1.24
C ASP A 225 -12.76 -16.83 1.22
N ALA A 226 -12.09 -17.67 2.00
CA ALA A 226 -10.63 -17.69 2.10
C ALA A 226 -9.92 -18.07 0.79
N SER A 227 -10.62 -18.69 -0.17
CA SER A 227 -10.09 -18.90 -1.53
C SER A 227 -10.05 -17.61 -2.36
N GLN A 228 -10.79 -16.59 -1.93
CA GLN A 228 -10.86 -15.26 -2.54
C GLN A 228 -10.48 -14.17 -1.53
N PRO A 229 -9.25 -14.17 -1.00
CA PRO A 229 -8.86 -13.36 0.17
C PRO A 229 -9.08 -11.85 0.00
N TRP A 230 -9.13 -11.34 -1.24
CA TRP A 230 -9.40 -9.93 -1.52
C TRP A 230 -10.83 -9.50 -1.12
N THR A 231 -11.79 -10.43 -1.00
CA THR A 231 -13.17 -10.11 -0.62
C THR A 231 -13.35 -9.77 0.86
N ALA A 232 -12.32 -10.02 1.69
CA ALA A 232 -12.33 -9.61 3.09
C ALA A 232 -12.27 -8.07 3.25
N PHE A 233 -11.64 -7.37 2.29
CA PHE A 233 -11.37 -5.94 2.40
C PHE A 233 -12.63 -5.09 2.13
N PRO A 234 -12.94 -4.10 2.99
CA PRO A 234 -14.13 -3.25 2.84
C PRO A 234 -14.18 -2.47 1.52
N LEU A 235 -13.03 -2.01 1.04
CA LEU A 235 -12.86 -1.31 -0.22
C LEU A 235 -12.06 -2.16 -1.19
N PHE A 236 -12.56 -2.30 -2.42
CA PHE A 236 -11.82 -2.96 -3.49
C PHE A 236 -10.57 -2.18 -3.86
N THR A 237 -9.47 -2.91 -4.04
CA THR A 237 -8.36 -2.41 -4.86
C THR A 237 -8.81 -2.42 -6.32
N TYR A 238 -8.66 -1.30 -7.03
CA TYR A 238 -8.92 -1.24 -8.46
C TYR A 238 -7.63 -1.21 -9.25
N VAL A 239 -7.66 -1.84 -10.42
CA VAL A 239 -6.76 -1.55 -11.53
C VAL A 239 -7.43 -0.50 -12.41
N VAL A 240 -6.67 0.50 -12.82
CA VAL A 240 -7.08 1.51 -13.82
C VAL A 240 -6.01 1.61 -14.88
N LYS A 241 -6.44 1.88 -16.10
CA LYS A 241 -5.56 2.00 -17.27
C LYS A 241 -6.07 3.07 -18.22
N LEU A 242 -5.17 3.78 -18.87
CA LEU A 242 -5.48 4.65 -19.99
C LEU A 242 -4.21 4.84 -20.83
N ASP A 243 -4.40 5.01 -22.12
CA ASP A 243 -3.35 5.43 -23.04
C ASP A 243 -2.67 6.74 -22.55
N VAL A 244 -1.33 6.81 -22.65
CA VAL A 244 -0.55 7.93 -22.12
C VAL A 244 -0.91 9.27 -22.78
N GLN A 245 -1.37 9.25 -24.04
CA GLN A 245 -1.81 10.46 -24.74
C GLN A 245 -3.04 11.07 -24.07
N GLY A 246 -3.86 10.26 -23.40
CA GLY A 246 -4.97 10.75 -22.58
C GLY A 246 -4.50 11.64 -21.42
N PHE A 247 -3.34 11.33 -20.83
CA PHE A 247 -2.73 12.15 -19.79
C PHE A 247 -2.07 13.41 -20.35
N TYR A 248 -1.41 13.31 -21.50
CA TYR A 248 -0.81 14.48 -22.14
C TYR A 248 -1.86 15.51 -22.53
N ARG A 249 -2.97 15.08 -23.13
CA ARG A 249 -4.10 15.98 -23.43
C ARG A 249 -4.70 16.58 -22.16
N PHE A 250 -4.91 15.79 -21.11
CA PHE A 250 -5.53 16.26 -19.88
C PHE A 250 -4.68 17.28 -19.11
N TYR A 251 -3.35 17.20 -19.24
CA TYR A 251 -2.43 18.12 -18.59
C TYR A 251 -1.79 19.11 -19.55
N ASP A 252 -2.29 19.28 -20.77
CA ASP A 252 -1.76 20.19 -21.80
C ASP A 252 -0.22 20.07 -21.98
N LEU A 253 0.24 18.85 -22.25
CA LEU A 253 1.66 18.50 -22.43
C LEU A 253 2.03 18.13 -23.86
#